data_AF-Q6JUA6-F1
#
_entry.id   AF-Q6JUA6-F1
#
_cell.length_a   1.000
_cell.length_b   1.000
_cell.length_c   1.000
_cell.angle_alpha   90.00
_cell.angle_beta   90.00
_cell.angle_gamma   90.00
#
_symmetry.space_group_name_H-M   'P 1'
#
loop_
_entity.id
_entity.type
_entity.pdbx_description
1 polymer ?
#
loop_
_entity_poly.entity_id
_entity_poly.type
_entity_poly.pdbx_seq_one_letter_code
_entity_poly.pdbx_strand_id
1 'polypeptide(L)'
;VSKMVPTSDKGRFYAFGRVFSGKVATGMKARIMGPNYVPGKKEDLAEKSIQRTILMMGRYVEAIEDVPAGNICGLVGVDQFLVKTGTITTFKDAHNLKVMKFSVSPVVRVAVEPKNPSELPKLVEGLKRLAKS
;
A
#
# COMPACT_ATOMS: atom_id res chain seq x y z
N VAL A 1 -4.88 2.17 -4.54
CA VAL A 1 -4.72 1.85 -3.10
C VAL A 1 -4.91 3.13 -2.29
N SER A 2 -5.84 3.12 -1.34
CA SER A 2 -6.17 4.29 -0.52
C SER A 2 -5.49 4.27 0.84
N LYS A 3 -5.35 3.11 1.47
CA LYS A 3 -4.69 2.95 2.78
C LYS A 3 -4.05 1.59 2.92
N MET A 4 -3.10 1.49 3.83
CA MET A 4 -2.55 0.23 4.30
C MET A 4 -3.30 -0.18 5.57
N VAL A 5 -3.80 -1.42 5.63
CA VAL A 5 -4.50 -1.97 6.79
C VAL A 5 -3.51 -2.87 7.54
N PRO A 6 -3.23 -2.59 8.82
CA PRO A 6 -2.36 -3.45 9.62
C PRO A 6 -3.03 -4.80 9.85
N THR A 7 -2.24 -5.87 9.81
CA THR A 7 -2.72 -7.23 10.04
C THR A 7 -2.18 -7.77 11.35
N SER A 8 -2.85 -8.78 11.91
CA SER A 8 -2.34 -9.52 13.07
C SER A 8 -1.07 -10.32 12.75
N ASP A 9 -0.78 -10.56 11.46
CA ASP A 9 0.38 -11.30 11.02
C ASP A 9 1.63 -10.42 10.90
N LYS A 10 2.42 -10.40 11.99
CA LYS A 10 3.86 -10.08 12.01
C LYS A 10 4.25 -8.82 11.21
N GLY A 11 3.51 -7.72 11.36
CA GLY A 11 3.88 -6.42 10.79
C GLY A 11 3.72 -6.31 9.27
N ARG A 12 2.94 -7.21 8.65
CA ARG A 12 2.51 -7.07 7.26
C ARG A 12 1.32 -6.13 7.18
N PHE A 13 1.18 -5.49 6.02
CA PHE A 13 0.05 -4.64 5.73
C PHE A 13 -0.70 -5.16 4.50
N TYR A 14 -2.02 -5.05 4.54
CA TYR A 14 -2.85 -5.25 3.35
C TYR A 14 -3.08 -3.92 2.67
N ALA A 15 -2.84 -3.85 1.36
CA ALA A 15 -3.16 -2.68 0.58
C ALA A 15 -4.66 -2.67 0.29
N PHE A 16 -5.40 -1.74 0.88
CA PHE A 16 -6.83 -1.59 0.68
C PHE A 16 -7.10 -0.61 -0.45
N GLY A 17 -7.99 -0.96 -1.37
CA GLY A 17 -8.32 -0.10 -2.49
C GLY A 17 -9.53 -0.56 -3.29
N ARG A 18 -9.79 0.16 -4.37
CA ARG A 18 -10.87 -0.10 -5.30
C ARG A 18 -10.31 -0.42 -6.68
N VAL A 19 -10.91 -1.38 -7.36
CA VAL A 19 -10.63 -1.67 -8.76
C VAL A 19 -11.47 -0.70 -9.60
N PHE A 20 -10.82 0.25 -10.26
CA PHE A 20 -11.52 1.22 -11.11
C PHE A 20 -11.76 0.72 -12.53
N SER A 21 -10.87 -0.11 -13.05
CA SER A 21 -10.95 -0.67 -14.40
C SER A 21 -10.28 -2.04 -14.45
N GLY A 22 -10.77 -2.90 -15.35
CA GLY A 22 -10.29 -4.25 -15.54
C GLY A 22 -10.67 -5.20 -14.39
N LYS A 23 -9.80 -6.17 -14.15
CA LYS A 23 -9.90 -7.12 -13.03
C LYS A 23 -8.52 -7.33 -12.42
N VAL A 24 -8.47 -7.52 -11.11
CA VAL A 24 -7.25 -7.91 -10.40
C VAL A 24 -7.36 -9.38 -10.02
N ALA A 25 -6.30 -10.15 -10.28
CA ALA A 25 -6.26 -11.57 -9.99
C ALA A 25 -5.03 -11.92 -9.16
N THR A 26 -5.15 -12.97 -8.36
CA THR A 26 -4.04 -13.56 -7.61
C THR A 26 -2.93 -14.03 -8.58
N GLY A 27 -1.67 -13.68 -8.31
CA GLY A 27 -0.52 -13.99 -9.17
C GLY A 27 -0.32 -13.02 -10.34
N MET A 28 -1.23 -12.08 -10.57
CA MET A 28 -1.13 -11.12 -11.67
C MET A 28 0.10 -10.22 -11.52
N LYS A 29 0.92 -10.12 -12.57
CA LYS A 29 2.02 -9.14 -12.65
C LYS A 29 1.42 -7.76 -12.86
N ALA A 30 1.74 -6.84 -11.95
CA ALA A 30 1.26 -5.48 -12.00
C ALA A 30 2.39 -4.48 -11.74
N ARG A 31 2.18 -3.28 -12.23
CA ARG A 31 3.03 -2.11 -12.00
C ARG A 31 2.45 -1.34 -10.83
N ILE A 32 3.22 -1.25 -9.76
CA ILE A 32 2.90 -0.51 -8.54
C ILE A 32 3.56 0.86 -8.70
N MET A 33 2.73 1.88 -8.80
CA MET A 33 3.14 3.26 -8.99
C MET A 33 2.90 4.01 -7.68
N GLY A 34 3.98 4.52 -7.09
CA GLY A 34 3.91 5.35 -5.89
C GLY A 34 3.40 6.76 -6.20
N PRO A 35 3.23 7.60 -5.17
CA PRO A 35 2.64 8.94 -5.31
C PRO A 35 3.45 9.89 -6.20
N ASN A 36 4.76 9.69 -6.33
CA ASN A 36 5.64 10.57 -7.10
C ASN A 36 5.90 10.06 -8.53
N TYR A 37 5.27 8.95 -8.93
CA TYR A 37 5.44 8.40 -10.27
C TYR A 37 4.92 9.35 -11.35
N VAL A 38 5.75 9.54 -12.38
CA VAL A 38 5.43 10.30 -13.59
C VAL A 38 5.60 9.39 -14.81
N PRO A 39 4.62 9.33 -15.73
CA PRO A 39 4.74 8.57 -16.97
C PRO A 39 6.02 8.91 -17.73
N GLY A 40 6.73 7.88 -18.21
CA GLY A 40 8.04 8.02 -18.86
C GLY A 40 9.25 7.94 -17.93
N LYS A 41 9.10 8.21 -16.62
CA LYS A 41 10.15 7.96 -15.62
C LYS A 41 9.99 6.59 -14.96
N LYS A 42 11.10 6.03 -14.47
CA LYS A 42 11.12 4.79 -13.68
C LYS A 42 11.22 5.04 -12.16
N GLU A 43 11.17 6.31 -11.75
CA GLU A 43 11.16 6.70 -10.35
C GLU A 43 9.84 6.29 -9.70
N ASP A 44 9.89 5.75 -8.48
CA ASP A 44 8.71 5.34 -7.70
C ASP A 44 7.82 4.28 -8.40
N LEU A 45 8.45 3.43 -9.22
CA LEU A 45 7.81 2.35 -9.97
C LEU A 45 8.39 0.99 -9.55
N ALA A 46 7.51 0.04 -9.20
CA ALA A 46 7.88 -1.35 -8.94
C ALA A 46 7.01 -2.32 -9.76
N GLU A 47 7.63 -3.22 -10.50
CA GLU A 47 6.92 -4.29 -11.23
C GLU A 47 6.99 -5.59 -10.42
N LYS A 48 5.85 -6.02 -9.89
CA LYS A 48 5.75 -7.21 -9.03
C LYS A 48 4.42 -7.93 -9.23
N SER A 49 4.42 -9.22 -8.88
CA SER A 49 3.18 -10.00 -8.85
C SER A 49 2.42 -9.74 -7.55
N ILE A 50 1.10 -9.63 -7.67
CA ILE A 50 0.19 -9.60 -6.55
C ILE A 50 0.13 -11.00 -5.96
N GLN A 51 0.49 -11.16 -4.69
CA GLN A 51 0.59 -12.51 -4.10
C GLN A 51 -0.77 -13.13 -3.87
N ARG A 52 -1.71 -12.35 -3.32
CA ARG A 52 -3.11 -12.77 -3.08
C ARG A 52 -4.04 -11.57 -3.11
N THR A 53 -5.23 -11.79 -3.66
CA THR A 53 -6.36 -10.87 -3.56
C THR A 53 -7.28 -11.33 -2.42
N ILE A 54 -7.73 -10.40 -1.59
CA ILE A 54 -8.58 -10.69 -0.44
C ILE A 54 -9.81 -9.79 -0.44
N LEU A 55 -10.93 -10.35 0.00
CA LEU A 55 -12.11 -9.60 0.38
C LEU A 55 -12.00 -9.24 1.86
N MET A 56 -12.11 -7.95 2.19
CA MET A 56 -12.08 -7.50 3.58
C MET A 56 -13.51 -7.44 4.14
N MET A 57 -13.89 -8.43 4.95
CA MET A 57 -15.15 -8.48 5.69
C MET A 57 -14.97 -7.93 7.12
N GLY A 58 -14.55 -6.66 7.21
CA GLY A 58 -14.26 -6.01 8.49
C GLY A 58 -13.05 -6.63 9.19
N ARG A 59 -13.29 -7.47 10.20
CA ARG A 59 -12.21 -8.16 10.94
C ARG A 59 -11.70 -9.41 10.21
N TYR A 60 -12.56 -10.06 9.42
CA TYR A 60 -12.22 -11.28 8.71
C TYR A 60 -11.78 -10.95 7.28
N VAL A 61 -10.86 -11.77 6.76
CA VAL A 61 -10.38 -11.67 5.38
C VAL A 61 -10.59 -13.01 4.70
N GLU A 62 -11.12 -12.96 3.48
CA GLU A 62 -11.34 -14.14 2.66
C GLU A 62 -10.51 -14.03 1.39
N ALA A 63 -9.81 -15.11 1.01
CA ALA A 63 -9.01 -15.12 -0.21
C ALA A 63 -9.90 -15.41 -1.42
N ILE A 64 -9.75 -14.62 -2.47
CA ILE A 64 -10.51 -14.74 -3.71
C ILE A 64 -9.57 -14.75 -4.91
N GLU A 65 -9.98 -15.43 -5.98
CA GLU A 65 -9.13 -15.60 -7.15
C GLU A 65 -9.02 -14.29 -7.93
N ASP A 66 -10.15 -13.65 -8.24
CA ASP A 66 -10.22 -12.39 -8.95
C ASP A 66 -11.30 -11.43 -8.44
N VAL A 67 -11.09 -10.14 -8.71
CA VAL A 67 -12.02 -9.05 -8.38
C VAL A 67 -12.23 -8.17 -9.60
N PRO A 68 -13.47 -8.04 -10.10
CA PRO A 68 -13.77 -7.17 -11.23
C PRO A 68 -13.84 -5.69 -10.81
N ALA A 69 -13.80 -4.81 -11.81
CA ALA A 69 -13.97 -3.38 -11.63
C ALA A 69 -15.27 -3.01 -10.90
N GLY A 70 -15.22 -1.91 -10.15
CA GLY A 70 -16.31 -1.43 -9.31
C GLY A 70 -16.18 -1.86 -7.86
N ASN A 71 -15.55 -3.00 -7.59
CA ASN A 71 -15.43 -3.58 -6.26
C ASN A 71 -14.22 -3.06 -5.46
N ILE A 72 -14.34 -3.20 -4.14
CA ILE A 72 -13.29 -2.89 -3.17
C ILE A 72 -12.62 -4.20 -2.76
N CYS A 73 -11.28 -4.21 -2.73
CA CYS A 73 -10.51 -5.38 -2.36
C CYS A 73 -9.25 -5.01 -1.56
N GLY A 74 -8.74 -5.98 -0.82
CA GLY A 74 -7.41 -5.96 -0.25
C GLY A 74 -6.42 -6.71 -1.12
N LEU A 75 -5.18 -6.25 -1.15
CA LEU A 75 -4.08 -6.90 -1.85
C LEU A 75 -2.96 -7.23 -0.87
N VAL A 76 -2.40 -8.44 -1.01
CA VAL A 76 -1.29 -8.94 -0.19
C VAL A 76 0.00 -8.93 -1.02
N GLY A 77 1.11 -8.52 -0.40
CA GLY A 77 2.44 -8.51 -1.03
C GLY A 77 2.82 -7.21 -1.76
N VAL A 78 2.05 -6.14 -1.54
CA VAL A 78 2.27 -4.79 -2.12
C VAL A 78 2.90 -3.82 -1.10
N ASP A 79 2.97 -4.22 0.17
CA ASP A 79 3.35 -3.41 1.34
C ASP A 79 4.81 -2.97 1.39
N GLN A 80 5.69 -3.70 0.70
CA GLN A 80 7.10 -3.31 0.58
C GLN A 80 7.30 -2.15 -0.40
N PHE A 81 6.42 -2.02 -1.40
CA PHE A 81 6.59 -1.08 -2.51
C PHE A 81 5.75 0.18 -2.36
N LEU A 82 4.79 0.16 -1.43
CA LEU A 82 3.81 1.24 -1.27
C LEU A 82 3.75 1.65 0.20
N VAL A 83 3.85 2.96 0.45
CA VAL A 83 3.90 3.49 1.82
C VAL A 83 2.49 3.73 2.37
N LYS A 84 1.66 4.54 1.69
CA LYS A 84 0.28 4.83 2.09
C LYS A 84 -0.70 4.72 0.93
N THR A 85 -0.39 5.42 -0.15
CA THR A 85 -1.26 5.57 -1.32
C THR A 85 -0.47 5.26 -2.57
N GLY A 86 -1.15 4.75 -3.58
CA GLY A 86 -0.57 4.59 -4.90
C GLY A 86 -1.53 3.91 -5.85
N THR A 87 -1.11 3.85 -7.10
CA THR A 87 -1.91 3.33 -8.21
C THR A 87 -1.30 2.02 -8.68
N ILE A 88 -2.13 1.04 -9.00
CA ILE A 88 -1.68 -0.24 -9.56
C ILE A 88 -2.28 -0.36 -10.94
N THR A 89 -1.44 -0.69 -11.93
CA THR A 89 -1.84 -0.78 -13.34
C THR A 89 -1.13 -1.95 -14.01
N THR A 90 -1.71 -2.46 -15.09
CA THR A 90 -1.03 -3.38 -16.03
C THR A 90 -0.53 -2.65 -17.28
N PHE A 91 -1.05 -1.44 -17.53
CA PHE A 91 -0.75 -0.69 -18.75
C PHE A 91 0.51 0.16 -18.60
N LYS A 92 1.28 0.29 -19.69
CA LYS A 92 2.62 0.87 -19.58
C LYS A 92 2.66 2.40 -19.48
N ASP A 93 1.73 3.05 -20.17
CA ASP A 93 1.65 4.51 -20.25
C ASP A 93 0.51 5.06 -19.36
N ALA A 94 0.12 4.28 -18.35
CA ALA A 94 -0.93 4.68 -17.43
C ALA A 94 -0.45 5.82 -16.54
N HIS A 95 -1.34 6.77 -16.31
CA HIS A 95 -1.11 7.84 -15.37
C HIS A 95 -1.54 7.42 -13.96
N ASN A 96 -0.94 8.05 -12.96
CA ASN A 96 -1.38 7.91 -11.58
C ASN A 96 -2.80 8.44 -11.41
N LEU A 97 -3.59 7.75 -10.59
CA LEU A 97 -4.83 8.32 -10.05
C LEU A 97 -4.49 9.54 -9.18
N LYS A 98 -5.43 10.47 -9.07
CA LYS A 98 -5.26 11.70 -8.28
C LYS A 98 -4.74 11.37 -6.89
N VAL A 99 -3.48 11.75 -6.64
CA VAL A 99 -2.81 11.50 -5.36
C VAL A 99 -3.53 12.28 -4.27
N MET A 100 -3.72 11.66 -3.11
CA MET A 100 -4.35 12.32 -1.98
C MET A 100 -3.45 13.45 -1.47
N LYS A 101 -3.94 14.68 -1.55
CA LYS A 101 -3.38 15.81 -0.82
C LYS A 101 -4.04 15.82 0.56
N PHE A 102 -3.27 15.59 1.61
CA PHE A 102 -3.78 15.77 2.96
C PHE A 102 -4.11 17.26 3.12
N SER A 103 -5.36 17.57 3.46
CA SER A 103 -5.82 18.96 3.63
C SER A 103 -5.16 19.66 4.81
N VAL A 104 -4.48 18.89 5.68
CA VAL A 104 -3.85 19.39 6.90
C VAL A 104 -2.34 19.20 6.85
N SER A 105 -1.62 20.28 7.11
CA SER A 105 -0.17 20.25 7.32
C SER A 105 0.13 19.79 8.74
N PRO A 106 1.09 18.88 8.97
CA PRO A 106 1.48 18.46 10.32
C PRO A 106 2.22 19.62 11.02
N VAL A 107 1.49 20.38 11.85
CA VAL A 107 2.02 21.57 12.57
C VAL A 107 2.72 21.23 13.89
N VAL A 108 2.36 20.12 14.53
CA VAL A 108 2.93 19.71 15.82
C VAL A 108 4.06 18.70 15.59
N ARG A 109 5.19 18.88 16.27
CA ARG A 109 6.35 17.98 16.25
C ARG A 109 6.77 17.64 17.68
N VAL A 110 7.14 16.39 17.90
CA VAL A 110 7.60 15.88 19.20
C VAL A 110 8.87 15.06 18.97
N ALA A 111 9.89 15.27 19.80
CA ALA A 111 11.08 14.42 19.82
C ALA A 111 10.77 13.12 20.56
N VAL A 112 11.06 11.98 19.93
CA VAL A 112 10.82 10.66 20.52
C VAL A 112 12.13 9.88 20.49
N GLU A 113 12.61 9.51 21.68
CA GLU A 113 13.85 8.77 21.88
C GLU A 113 13.59 7.50 22.70
N PRO A 114 14.30 6.39 22.43
CA PRO A 114 14.14 5.18 23.22
C PRO A 114 14.82 5.36 24.58
N LYS A 115 14.12 5.03 25.66
CA LYS A 115 14.70 5.06 27.02
C LYS A 115 15.91 4.14 27.16
N ASN A 116 15.86 2.98 26.50
CA ASN A 116 16.96 2.02 26.43
C ASN A 116 17.62 2.11 25.04
N PRO A 117 18.89 2.55 24.93
CA PRO A 117 19.57 2.70 23.63
C PRO A 117 19.65 1.39 22.83
N SER A 118 19.72 0.25 23.52
CA SER A 118 19.76 -1.09 22.89
C SER A 118 18.50 -1.43 22.08
N GLU A 119 17.39 -0.73 22.31
CA GLU A 119 16.12 -0.95 21.61
C GLU A 119 15.87 0.01 20.44
N LEU A 120 16.84 0.88 20.12
CA LEU A 120 16.76 1.82 19.01
C LEU A 120 16.36 1.17 17.67
N PRO A 121 16.87 -0.03 17.30
CA PRO A 121 16.42 -0.70 16.08
C PRO A 121 14.91 -0.97 16.04
N LYS A 122 14.32 -1.37 17.18
CA LYS A 122 12.88 -1.62 17.29
C LYS A 122 12.07 -0.32 17.15
N LEU A 123 12.56 0.79 17.72
CA LEU A 123 11.92 2.10 17.59
C LEU A 123 11.91 2.57 16.13
N VAL A 124 13.05 2.48 15.44
CA VAL A 124 13.16 2.87 14.02
C VAL A 124 12.20 2.07 13.15
N GLU A 125 12.08 0.76 13.39
CA GLU A 125 11.13 -0.08 12.68
C GLU A 125 9.67 0.30 12.99
N GLY A 126 9.36 0.56 14.27
CA GLY A 126 8.05 1.02 14.71
C GLY A 126 7.63 2.34 14.07
N LEU A 127 8.54 3.32 13.98
CA LEU A 127 8.29 4.59 13.31
C LEU A 127 8.02 4.42 11.81
N LYS A 128 8.76 3.52 11.13
CA LYS A 128 8.49 3.19 9.72
C LYS A 128 7.12 2.56 9.54
N ARG A 129 6.67 1.70 10.47
CA ARG A 129 5.34 1.10 10.45
C ARG A 129 4.24 2.13 10.72
N LEU A 130 4.45 3.04 11.68
CA LEU A 130 3.53 4.15 11.96
C LEU A 130 3.33 5.04 10.74
N ALA A 131 4.42 5.32 10.00
CA ALA A 131 4.36 6.12 8.78
C ALA A 131 3.60 5.43 7.63
N LYS A 132 3.38 4.10 7.69
CA LYS A 132 2.60 3.36 6.68
C LYS A 132 1.12 3.22 7.03
N SER A 133 0.77 3.26 8.32
CA SER A 133 -0.60 3.09 8.80
C SER A 133 -1.52 4.28 8.51
#